data_AF-A0A5C5VUN3-F1
#
_entry.id   AF-A0A5C5VUN3-F1
#
_cell.length_a   1.000
_cell.length_b   1.000
_cell.length_c   1.000
_cell.angle_alpha   90.00
_cell.angle_beta   90.00
_cell.angle_gamma   90.00
#
_symmetry.space_group_name_H-M   'P 1'
#
loop_
_entity.id
_entity.type
_entity.pdbx_description
1 polymer ?
#
loop_
_entity_poly.entity_id
_entity_poly.type
_entity_poly.pdbx_seq_one_letter_code
_entity_poly.pdbx_strand_id
1 'polypeptide(L)'
;MFNHDWFHGGGLRRQVEEAKRRCADKRFPDANQRQAGNGSTDYDRYREELETRTILYLKDGLSYEMRELADVGSSSALAFECTPVDENYQVGAYVVVVPFEDISRVEVFAVHPSEKPQENLKIPGFRVGGGEHRSSE
;
A
#
# COMPACT_ATOMS: atom_id res chain seq x y z
N MET A 1 11.11 -2.81 13.04
CA MET A 1 12.16 -3.42 12.20
C MET A 1 11.45 -4.08 11.03
N PHE A 2 11.84 -3.75 9.80
CA PHE A 2 11.26 -4.35 8.59
C PHE A 2 11.68 -5.82 8.51
N ASN A 3 10.74 -6.73 8.28
CA ASN A 3 11.03 -8.16 8.15
C ASN A 3 10.90 -8.55 6.67
N HIS A 4 11.90 -9.24 6.12
CA HIS A 4 11.87 -9.85 4.78
C HIS A 4 10.55 -10.60 4.51
N ASP A 5 10.00 -11.27 5.53
CA ASP A 5 8.73 -12.02 5.45
C ASP A 5 7.49 -11.14 5.16
N TRP A 6 7.62 -9.81 5.22
CA TRP A 6 6.53 -8.90 4.86
C TRP A 6 6.28 -8.86 3.35
N PHE A 7 7.30 -9.08 2.53
CA PHE A 7 7.19 -9.05 1.06
C PHE A 7 7.21 -10.46 0.48
N HIS A 8 7.89 -11.38 1.14
CA HIS A 8 8.03 -12.76 0.70
C HIS A 8 7.08 -13.70 1.49
N GLY A 9 6.98 -14.96 1.07
CA GLY A 9 6.20 -15.98 1.81
C GLY A 9 4.70 -15.67 1.97
N GLY A 10 4.14 -14.82 1.10
CA GLY A 10 2.74 -14.39 1.15
C GLY A 10 2.44 -13.24 2.12
N GLY A 11 3.45 -12.59 2.72
CA GLY A 11 3.28 -11.41 3.56
C GLY A 11 2.51 -10.29 2.86
N LEU A 12 2.96 -9.91 1.66
CA LEU A 12 2.33 -8.85 0.87
C LEU A 12 0.88 -9.18 0.54
N ARG A 13 0.63 -10.44 0.11
CA ARG A 13 -0.72 -10.93 -0.17
C ARG A 13 -1.64 -10.76 1.04
N ARG A 14 -1.18 -11.06 2.25
CA ARG A 14 -1.99 -10.86 3.47
C ARG A 14 -2.32 -9.39 3.70
N GLN A 15 -1.39 -8.47 3.44
CA GLN A 15 -1.66 -7.03 3.58
C GLN A 15 -2.67 -6.53 2.53
N VAL A 16 -2.55 -7.01 1.29
CA VAL A 16 -3.51 -6.73 0.20
C VAL A 16 -4.91 -7.21 0.58
N GLU A 17 -5.04 -8.45 1.04
CA GLU A 17 -6.33 -9.02 1.46
C GLU A 17 -6.93 -8.26 2.66
N GLU A 18 -6.10 -7.88 3.63
CA GLU A 18 -6.53 -7.08 4.78
C GLU A 18 -7.05 -5.69 4.35
N ALA A 19 -6.36 -5.02 3.42
CA ALA A 19 -6.76 -3.73 2.89
C ALA A 19 -8.10 -3.83 2.13
N LYS A 20 -8.25 -4.85 1.26
CA LYS A 20 -9.50 -5.12 0.54
C LYS A 20 -10.66 -5.39 1.50
N ARG A 21 -10.45 -6.27 2.50
CA ARG A 21 -11.46 -6.59 3.51
C ARG A 21 -11.91 -5.33 4.25
N ARG A 22 -10.97 -4.52 4.77
CA ARG A 22 -11.29 -3.28 5.49
C ARG A 22 -12.00 -2.24 4.64
N CYS A 23 -11.72 -2.19 3.34
CA CYS A 23 -12.41 -1.29 2.42
C CYS A 23 -13.87 -1.74 2.22
N ALA A 24 -14.08 -3.04 1.97
CA ALA A 24 -15.41 -3.63 1.85
C ALA A 24 -16.23 -3.52 3.16
N ASP A 25 -15.62 -3.80 4.31
CA ASP A 25 -16.26 -3.68 5.64
C ASP A 25 -16.78 -2.25 5.89
N LYS A 26 -16.05 -1.22 5.45
CA LYS A 26 -16.47 0.19 5.57
C LYS A 26 -17.66 0.51 4.65
N ARG A 27 -17.71 -0.09 3.47
CA ARG A 27 -18.78 0.11 2.49
C ARG A 27 -20.06 -0.62 2.88
N PHE A 28 -19.92 -1.80 3.47
CA PHE A 28 -21.02 -2.66 3.88
C PHE A 28 -20.93 -2.99 5.39
N PRO A 29 -21.15 -2.01 6.27
CA PRO A 29 -21.03 -2.20 7.72
C PRO A 29 -22.00 -3.28 8.26
N ASP A 30 -23.12 -3.50 7.57
CA ASP A 30 -24.17 -4.45 7.96
C ASP A 30 -24.06 -5.84 7.30
N ALA A 31 -23.03 -6.08 6.47
CA ALA A 31 -22.89 -7.36 5.74
C ALA A 31 -22.84 -8.58 6.68
N ASN A 32 -22.31 -8.39 7.90
CA ASN A 32 -22.25 -9.44 8.92
C ASN A 32 -23.63 -9.88 9.47
N GLN A 33 -24.72 -9.14 9.22
CA GLN A 33 -26.04 -9.44 9.79
C GLN A 33 -27.02 -10.11 8.81
N ARG A 34 -26.74 -10.20 7.50
CA ARG A 34 -27.80 -10.54 6.52
C ARG A 34 -27.54 -11.67 5.51
N GLN A 35 -26.39 -12.34 5.49
CA GLN A 35 -26.09 -13.24 4.36
C GLN A 35 -25.64 -14.64 4.81
N ALA A 36 -26.62 -15.42 5.27
CA ALA A 36 -26.54 -16.89 5.38
C ALA A 36 -27.29 -17.59 4.22
N GLY A 37 -27.30 -16.99 3.03
CA GLY A 37 -28.03 -17.50 1.85
C GLY A 37 -27.13 -17.58 0.61
N ASN A 38 -27.01 -18.77 0.04
CA ASN A 38 -26.16 -19.15 -1.09
C ASN A 38 -26.11 -18.15 -2.26
N GLY A 39 -24.95 -17.51 -2.46
CA GLY A 39 -24.61 -16.67 -3.61
C GLY A 39 -23.40 -15.79 -3.30
N SER A 40 -22.62 -15.38 -4.32
CA SER A 40 -21.66 -14.28 -4.19
C SER A 40 -22.42 -13.04 -3.74
N THR A 41 -22.07 -12.53 -2.57
CA THR A 41 -22.74 -11.37 -1.99
C THR A 41 -22.27 -10.10 -2.70
N ASP A 42 -23.04 -9.01 -2.68
CA ASP A 42 -22.57 -7.72 -3.20
C ASP A 42 -21.28 -7.26 -2.48
N TYR A 43 -21.06 -7.71 -1.24
CA TYR A 43 -19.80 -7.56 -0.52
C TYR A 43 -18.63 -8.27 -1.22
N ASP A 44 -18.81 -9.54 -1.60
CA ASP A 44 -17.77 -10.31 -2.28
C ASP A 44 -17.46 -9.71 -3.65
N ARG A 45 -18.49 -9.35 -4.43
CA ARG A 45 -18.34 -8.69 -5.73
C ARG A 45 -17.55 -7.38 -5.60
N TYR A 46 -17.96 -6.51 -4.66
CA TYR A 46 -17.25 -5.24 -4.45
C TYR A 46 -15.80 -5.47 -4.04
N ARG A 47 -15.52 -6.43 -3.16
CA ARG A 47 -14.15 -6.75 -2.72
C ARG A 47 -13.27 -7.27 -3.86
N GLU A 48 -13.84 -8.06 -4.76
CA GLU A 48 -13.16 -8.55 -5.97
C GLU A 48 -12.81 -7.40 -6.93
N GLU A 49 -13.72 -6.43 -7.09
CA GLU A 49 -13.55 -5.23 -7.93
C GLU A 49 -12.53 -4.21 -7.37
N LEU A 50 -12.14 -4.31 -6.09
CA LEU A 50 -11.15 -3.41 -5.50
C LEU A 50 -9.78 -3.55 -6.16
N GLU A 51 -9.21 -2.41 -6.54
CA GLU A 51 -7.81 -2.27 -6.90
C GLU A 51 -6.98 -2.00 -5.63
N THR A 52 -5.73 -2.44 -5.63
CA THR A 52 -4.80 -2.19 -4.52
C THR A 52 -3.54 -1.51 -5.00
N ARG A 53 -3.08 -0.53 -4.23
CA ARG A 53 -1.84 0.20 -4.48
C ARG A 53 -0.93 0.03 -3.28
N THR A 54 0.35 -0.25 -3.56
CA THR A 54 1.38 -0.38 -2.53
C THR A 54 2.39 0.76 -2.68
N ILE A 55 2.49 1.62 -1.67
CA ILE A 55 3.42 2.75 -1.66
C ILE A 55 4.54 2.45 -0.67
N LEU A 56 5.78 2.56 -1.15
CA LEU A 56 6.98 2.52 -0.34
C LEU A 56 7.48 3.93 -0.10
N TYR A 57 7.77 4.26 1.15
CA TYR A 57 8.44 5.49 1.56
C TYR A 57 9.85 5.14 1.97
N LEU A 58 10.82 5.88 1.43
CA LEU A 58 12.23 5.73 1.74
C LEU A 58 12.67 6.74 2.79
N LYS A 59 13.82 6.50 3.41
CA LYS A 59 14.44 7.40 4.40
C LYS A 59 14.92 8.72 3.79
N ASP A 60 15.22 8.74 2.50
CA ASP A 60 15.63 9.93 1.75
C ASP A 60 14.47 10.86 1.38
N GLY A 61 13.22 10.45 1.67
CA GLY A 61 12.01 11.20 1.36
C GLY A 61 11.38 10.87 0.01
N LEU A 62 11.98 9.98 -0.78
CA LEU A 62 11.37 9.46 -2.01
C LEU A 62 10.25 8.47 -1.69
N SER A 63 9.31 8.36 -2.62
CA SER A 63 8.24 7.37 -2.55
C SER A 63 8.02 6.70 -3.89
N TYR A 64 7.77 5.39 -3.86
CA TYR A 64 7.51 4.58 -5.04
C TYR A 64 6.17 3.88 -4.93
N GLU A 65 5.39 3.91 -6.00
CA GLU A 65 4.25 3.01 -6.15
C GLU A 65 4.72 1.71 -6.80
N MET A 66 4.68 0.62 -6.03
CA MET A 66 5.02 -0.70 -6.48
C MET A 66 3.85 -1.33 -7.24
N ARG A 67 4.15 -1.85 -8.44
CA ARG A 67 3.25 -2.63 -9.28
C ARG A 67 3.39 -4.12 -9.03
N GLU A 68 4.61 -4.62 -9.11
CA GLU A 68 4.89 -6.05 -9.02
C GLU A 68 6.23 -6.30 -8.31
N LEU A 69 6.32 -7.39 -7.55
CA LEU A 69 7.59 -7.83 -6.97
C LEU A 69 8.45 -8.46 -8.06
N ALA A 70 9.69 -8.02 -8.17
CA ALA A 70 10.67 -8.62 -9.06
C ALA A 70 11.54 -9.60 -8.25
N ASP A 71 11.58 -10.86 -8.65
CA ASP A 71 12.53 -11.81 -8.07
C ASP A 71 13.88 -11.69 -8.78
N VAL A 72 14.82 -11.00 -8.14
CA VAL A 72 16.21 -10.83 -8.62
C VAL A 72 17.23 -11.59 -7.77
N GLY A 73 16.77 -12.49 -6.88
CA GLY A 73 17.64 -13.33 -6.06
C GLY A 73 18.40 -12.62 -4.92
N SER A 74 17.99 -11.40 -4.55
CA SER A 74 18.59 -10.66 -3.42
C SER A 74 17.79 -10.87 -2.14
N SER A 75 18.45 -11.23 -1.04
CA SER A 75 17.82 -11.43 0.28
C SER A 75 17.87 -10.20 1.19
N SER A 76 18.66 -9.18 0.83
CA SER A 76 18.87 -7.96 1.64
C SER A 76 18.20 -6.71 1.05
N ALA A 77 17.58 -6.83 -0.11
CA ALA A 77 16.89 -5.75 -0.79
C ALA A 77 15.57 -6.21 -1.36
N LEU A 78 14.63 -5.29 -1.46
CA LEU A 78 13.38 -5.47 -2.17
C LEU A 78 13.57 -5.01 -3.61
N ALA A 79 13.30 -5.89 -4.56
CA ALA A 79 13.24 -5.53 -5.97
C ALA A 79 11.79 -5.53 -6.44
N PHE A 80 11.40 -4.49 -7.17
CA PHE A 80 10.03 -4.34 -7.64
C PHE A 80 9.93 -3.45 -8.86
N GLU A 81 8.90 -3.70 -9.68
CA GLU A 81 8.49 -2.79 -10.74
C GLU A 81 7.68 -1.63 -10.15
N CYS A 82 7.94 -0.41 -10.60
CA CYS A 82 7.21 0.78 -10.18
C CYS A 82 6.66 1.59 -11.35
N THR A 83 5.64 2.41 -11.10
CA THR A 83 5.11 3.33 -12.12
C THR A 83 5.94 4.60 -12.15
N PRO A 84 6.56 4.95 -13.29
CA PRO A 84 7.27 6.21 -13.42
C PRO A 84 6.27 7.37 -13.36
N VAL A 85 6.64 8.41 -12.62
CA VAL A 85 5.86 9.65 -12.50
C VAL A 85 5.84 10.41 -13.84
N ASP A 86 6.92 10.30 -14.61
CA ASP A 86 7.02 10.94 -15.92
C ASP A 86 6.36 10.06 -16.99
N GLU A 87 5.31 10.61 -17.61
CA GLU A 87 4.51 9.99 -18.66
C GLU A 87 5.34 9.55 -19.87
N ASN A 88 6.45 10.23 -20.15
CA ASN A 88 7.34 9.88 -21.27
C ASN A 88 8.03 8.52 -21.07
N TYR A 89 8.09 8.01 -19.84
CA TYR A 89 8.74 6.75 -19.51
C TYR A 89 7.76 5.60 -19.21
N GLN A 90 6.44 5.82 -19.37
CA GLN A 90 5.41 4.79 -19.12
C GLN A 90 5.36 3.65 -20.15
N VAL A 91 6.18 3.70 -21.19
CA VAL A 91 6.29 2.65 -22.23
C VAL A 91 7.24 1.51 -21.86
N GLY A 92 8.00 1.63 -20.75
CA GLY A 92 8.96 0.60 -20.30
C GLY A 92 8.65 0.06 -18.91
N ALA A 93 9.29 -1.05 -18.55
CA ALA A 93 9.29 -1.58 -17.19
C ALA A 93 10.42 -0.94 -16.37
N TYR A 94 10.10 -0.36 -15.21
CA TYR A 94 11.09 0.27 -14.34
C TYR A 94 11.25 -0.54 -13.04
N VAL A 95 12.33 -1.32 -12.97
CA VAL A 95 12.66 -2.14 -11.81
C VAL A 95 13.58 -1.36 -10.86
N VAL A 96 13.15 -1.21 -9.62
CA VAL A 96 13.90 -0.55 -8.54
C VAL A 96 14.33 -1.61 -7.55
N VAL A 97 15.57 -1.52 -7.06
CA VAL A 97 16.09 -2.34 -5.98
C VAL A 97 16.40 -1.43 -4.80
N VAL A 98 15.74 -1.66 -3.67
CA VAL A 98 15.87 -0.84 -2.47
C VAL A 98 16.32 -1.72 -1.29
N PRO A 99 17.42 -1.37 -0.60
CA PRO A 99 17.81 -2.04 0.64
C PRO A 99 16.68 -1.98 1.67
N PHE A 100 16.40 -3.08 2.39
CA PHE A 100 15.31 -3.07 3.39
C PHE A 100 15.52 -2.04 4.50
N GLU A 101 16.78 -1.72 4.79
CA GLU A 101 17.13 -0.70 5.78
C GLU A 101 16.72 0.71 5.35
N ASP A 102 16.56 0.98 4.06
CA ASP A 102 16.19 2.30 3.55
C ASP A 102 14.68 2.54 3.52
N ILE A 103 13.89 1.48 3.69
CA ILE A 103 12.42 1.57 3.72
C ILE A 103 11.99 2.10 5.09
N SER A 104 11.37 3.28 5.09
CA SER A 104 10.87 3.93 6.31
C SER A 104 9.43 3.52 6.62
N ARG A 105 8.59 3.30 5.59
CA ARG A 105 7.17 2.91 5.73
C ARG A 105 6.69 2.23 4.45
N VAL A 106 5.75 1.29 4.60
CA VAL A 106 4.98 0.75 3.48
C VAL A 106 3.49 0.87 3.78
N GLU A 107 2.75 1.32 2.77
CA GLU A 107 1.31 1.48 2.83
C GLU A 107 0.66 0.65 1.74
N VAL A 108 -0.32 -0.16 2.12
CA VAL A 108 -1.18 -0.90 1.19
C VAL A 108 -2.60 -0.38 1.39
N PHE A 109 -3.21 0.14 0.33
CA PHE A 109 -4.60 0.57 0.38
C PHE A 109 -5.39 -0.02 -0.78
N ALA A 110 -6.68 -0.23 -0.54
CA ALA A 110 -7.63 -0.71 -1.51
C ALA A 110 -8.63 0.38 -1.84
N VAL A 111 -8.96 0.53 -3.12
CA VAL A 111 -9.87 1.54 -3.64
C VAL A 111 -10.72 0.94 -4.75
N HIS A 112 -11.98 1.35 -4.83
CA HIS A 112 -12.83 0.94 -5.93
C HIS A 112 -12.52 1.82 -7.16
N PRO A 113 -12.40 1.28 -8.39
CA PRO A 113 -11.99 2.05 -9.58
C PRO A 113 -12.89 3.25 -9.89
N SER A 114 -14.18 3.17 -9.52
CA SER A 114 -15.13 4.28 -9.70
C SER A 114 -15.02 5.37 -8.62
N GLU A 115 -14.35 5.09 -7.51
CA GLU A 115 -14.09 6.06 -6.46
C GLU A 115 -12.75 6.73 -6.78
N LYS A 116 -12.80 8.01 -7.20
CA LYS A 116 -11.56 8.77 -7.44
C LYS A 116 -10.74 8.75 -6.15
N PRO A 117 -9.50 8.22 -6.17
CA PRO A 117 -8.59 8.44 -5.07
C PRO A 117 -8.47 9.96 -4.90
N GLN A 118 -8.62 10.50 -3.69
CA GLN A 118 -8.21 11.88 -3.46
C GLN A 118 -6.77 12.01 -3.94
N GLU A 119 -6.53 12.84 -4.95
CA GLU A 119 -5.21 13.09 -5.51
C GLU A 119 -4.31 13.52 -4.34
N ASN A 120 -3.41 12.61 -3.94
CA ASN A 120 -2.62 12.65 -2.73
C ASN A 120 -3.39 12.36 -1.43
N LEU A 121 -3.52 11.08 -1.09
CA LEU A 121 -3.64 10.62 0.30
C LEU A 121 -2.38 11.07 1.07
N LYS A 122 -2.36 12.34 1.49
CA LYS A 122 -1.40 12.83 2.48
C LYS A 122 -1.86 12.29 3.82
N ILE A 123 -1.48 11.06 4.16
CA ILE A 123 -1.60 10.56 5.52
C ILE A 123 -0.58 11.36 6.35
N PRO A 124 -1.00 12.29 7.22
CA PRO A 124 -0.04 13.01 8.06
C PRO A 124 0.65 11.98 8.94
N GLY A 125 1.95 11.77 8.71
CA GLY A 125 2.78 10.96 9.60
C GLY A 125 2.72 11.53 11.02
N PHE A 126 2.92 10.67 12.02
CA PHE A 126 2.98 11.11 13.41
C PHE A 126 4.08 12.17 13.56
N ARG A 127 3.70 13.36 14.03
CA ARG A 127 4.69 14.33 14.53
C ARG A 127 5.34 13.68 15.75
N VAL A 128 6.59 13.27 15.62
CA VAL A 128 7.42 13.07 16.82
C VAL A 128 7.45 14.44 17.49
N GLY A 129 6.87 14.55 18.68
CA GLY A 129 6.86 15.78 19.45
C GLY A 129 8.31 16.21 19.72
N GLY A 130 8.83 17.11 18.88
CA GLY A 130 10.07 17.81 19.14
C GLY A 130 9.83 18.83 20.25
N GLY A 131 10.42 18.57 21.41
CA GLY A 131 10.39 19.45 22.56
C GLY A 131 10.95 20.85 22.27
N GLU A 132 10.27 21.81 22.89
CA GLU A 132 10.71 23.13 23.38
C GLU A 132 11.90 23.86 22.73
N HIS A 133 11.61 25.06 22.22
CA HIS A 133 12.33 26.25 22.69
C HIS A 133 11.38 27.47 22.67
N ARG A 134 10.82 27.83 23.84
CA ARG A 134 10.24 29.15 24.05
C ARG A 134 11.38 30.09 24.43
N SER A 135 11.85 30.89 23.49
CA SER A 135 12.60 32.10 23.82
C SER A 135 11.57 33.16 24.21
N SER A 136 11.58 33.54 25.48
CA SER A 136 10.94 34.74 25.99
C SER A 136 12.01 35.82 26.08
N GLU A 137 11.83 36.89 25.31
CA GLU A 137 12.31 38.24 25.62
C GLU A 137 11.16 39.21 25.36
#